data_AF-A0A8T2FW41-F1
#
_entry.id   AF-A0A8T2FW41-F1
#
_cell.length_a   1.000
_cell.length_b   1.000
_cell.length_c   1.000
_cell.angle_alpha   90.00
_cell.angle_beta   90.00
_cell.angle_gamma   90.00
#
_symmetry.space_group_name_H-M   'P 1'
#
loop_
_entity.id
_entity.type
_entity.pdbx_description
1 polymer ?
#
loop_
_entity_poly.entity_id
_entity_poly.type
_entity_poly.pdbx_seq_one_letter_code
_entity_poly.pdbx_strand_id
1 'polypeptide(L)'
;MGQKHGVDTRGKGAEFCGCWEILTEFINGSSASFDDLPDDCLAIISSFTSTPRDAFLAALVSKSFGLQFNSDSVWEKFLPPPDYVSLLPKSRVFSSKKELYFALCDPFPNHNGKMSFRLDKASGKKCVMLSAKKLLISRVVNPKYWKWISIPESRFDEVPELLNIDSFDIRGVLNTRIISPGTHYSAYIVYTKTSHFNGFQTSPIQAGVGFQRHGMSKTFIRFDSKKRKDGWMEAKIGDFYNEGGLMGFDLINVSVVDVARYPHMNMKSGLIIEGIEFRPKDSR
;
A
#
# COMPACT_ATOMS: atom_id res chain seq x y z
N MET A 1 72.30 -66.70 16.68
CA MET A 1 70.85 -66.54 16.37
C MET A 1 70.67 -65.16 15.76
N GLY A 2 69.89 -64.89 14.72
CA GLY A 2 69.08 -65.74 13.83
C GLY A 2 68.21 -64.81 12.96
N GLN A 3 68.21 -64.94 11.63
CA GLN A 3 67.58 -63.97 10.71
C GLN A 3 66.05 -64.10 10.58
N LYS A 4 65.37 -62.99 10.25
CA LYS A 4 64.23 -62.79 9.30
C LYS A 4 63.41 -61.52 9.68
N HIS A 5 62.70 -60.78 8.80
CA HIS A 5 62.74 -60.54 7.33
C HIS A 5 61.77 -59.37 7.00
N GLY A 6 61.87 -58.75 5.80
CA GLY A 6 60.98 -57.66 5.30
C GLY A 6 61.74 -56.34 5.04
N VAL A 7 61.78 -55.67 3.86
CA VAL A 7 60.93 -55.59 2.63
C VAL A 7 59.66 -54.75 2.82
N ASP A 8 59.43 -53.62 2.13
CA ASP A 8 60.35 -52.77 1.31
C ASP A 8 60.22 -51.27 1.74
N THR A 9 59.87 -50.20 0.98
CA THR A 9 59.52 -49.97 -0.44
C THR A 9 60.01 -48.59 -0.92
N ARG A 10 60.27 -48.43 -2.23
CA ARG A 10 60.78 -47.21 -2.88
C ARG A 10 59.70 -46.17 -3.20
N GLY A 11 60.13 -44.91 -3.34
CA GLY A 11 59.45 -43.90 -4.16
C GLY A 11 60.29 -42.62 -4.31
N LYS A 12 60.89 -42.37 -5.49
CA LYS A 12 61.58 -41.10 -5.76
C LYS A 12 60.56 -40.03 -6.12
N GLY A 13 60.78 -38.80 -5.68
CA GLY A 13 60.09 -37.64 -6.25
C GLY A 13 60.47 -37.45 -7.72
N ALA A 14 59.48 -37.12 -8.56
CA ALA A 14 59.67 -36.63 -9.91
C ALA A 14 59.20 -35.17 -9.97
N GLU A 15 59.85 -34.37 -10.80
CA GLU A 15 59.42 -33.00 -11.07
C GLU A 15 58.09 -33.01 -11.82
N PHE A 16 57.14 -32.17 -11.41
CA PHE A 16 55.97 -31.83 -12.22
C PHE A 16 55.76 -30.32 -12.24
N CYS A 17 56.40 -29.68 -13.21
CA CYS A 17 55.95 -28.39 -13.71
C CYS A 17 54.53 -28.54 -14.30
N GLY A 18 53.65 -27.55 -14.11
CA GLY A 18 52.32 -27.52 -14.76
C GLY A 18 51.10 -27.17 -13.88
N CYS A 19 51.21 -27.17 -12.55
CA CYS A 19 50.04 -26.84 -11.69
C CYS A 19 49.80 -25.34 -11.43
N TRP A 20 50.79 -24.46 -11.62
CA TRP A 20 50.65 -23.05 -11.29
C TRP A 20 49.95 -22.22 -12.39
N GLU A 21 50.08 -22.62 -13.65
CA GLU A 21 49.45 -21.94 -14.80
C GLU A 21 47.92 -22.15 -14.79
N ILE A 22 47.47 -23.39 -14.55
CA ILE A 22 46.03 -23.71 -14.43
C ILE A 22 45.38 -22.97 -13.24
N LEU A 23 46.11 -22.83 -12.12
CA LEU A 23 45.63 -22.04 -10.98
C LEU A 23 45.62 -20.53 -11.25
N THR A 24 46.50 -20.01 -12.11
CA THR A 24 46.48 -18.58 -12.47
C THR A 24 45.35 -18.25 -13.45
N GLU A 25 44.90 -19.17 -14.31
CA GLU A 25 43.65 -18.97 -15.05
C GLU A 25 42.43 -18.95 -14.12
N PHE A 26 42.39 -19.82 -13.10
CA PHE A 26 41.29 -19.84 -12.12
C PHE A 26 41.28 -18.65 -11.14
N ILE A 27 42.42 -18.00 -10.93
CA ILE A 27 42.56 -16.81 -10.05
C ILE A 27 42.46 -15.49 -10.84
N ASN A 28 42.81 -15.49 -12.14
CA ASN A 28 42.55 -14.37 -13.06
C ASN A 28 41.13 -14.38 -13.64
N GLY A 29 40.28 -15.32 -13.21
CA GLY A 29 38.85 -15.29 -13.48
C GLY A 29 38.21 -14.05 -12.86
N SER A 30 38.05 -13.00 -13.68
CA SER A 30 37.26 -11.82 -13.33
C SER A 30 35.92 -12.27 -12.76
N SER A 31 35.60 -11.86 -11.54
CA SER A 31 34.32 -12.15 -10.91
C SER A 31 33.23 -11.40 -11.69
N ALA A 32 32.63 -12.08 -12.67
CA ALA A 32 31.75 -11.50 -13.67
C ALA A 32 30.74 -10.53 -13.04
N SER A 33 30.81 -9.26 -13.43
CA SER A 33 30.02 -8.21 -12.84
C SER A 33 28.58 -8.27 -13.33
N PHE A 34 27.63 -7.83 -12.52
CA PHE A 34 26.28 -7.53 -12.99
C PHE A 34 26.27 -6.39 -14.05
N ASP A 35 27.35 -5.62 -14.16
CA ASP A 35 27.55 -4.66 -15.25
C ASP A 35 27.92 -5.31 -16.60
N ASP A 36 28.46 -6.54 -16.60
CA ASP A 36 28.93 -7.26 -17.80
C ASP A 36 27.83 -8.09 -18.49
N LEU A 37 26.59 -8.04 -17.96
CA LEU A 37 25.47 -8.84 -18.47
C LEU A 37 24.92 -8.29 -19.80
N PRO A 38 24.72 -9.13 -20.83
CA PRO A 38 24.11 -8.71 -22.10
C PRO A 38 22.69 -8.13 -21.94
N ASP A 39 22.32 -7.22 -22.83
CA ASP A 39 21.01 -6.56 -22.85
C ASP A 39 19.84 -7.56 -22.89
N ASP A 40 19.99 -8.69 -23.59
CA ASP A 40 18.98 -9.76 -23.62
C ASP A 40 18.74 -10.36 -22.22
N CYS A 41 19.79 -10.54 -21.42
CA CYS A 41 19.66 -11.01 -20.03
C CYS A 41 18.99 -9.94 -19.16
N LEU A 42 19.32 -8.66 -19.33
CA LEU A 42 18.67 -7.56 -18.63
C LEU A 42 17.20 -7.41 -19.03
N ALA A 43 16.84 -7.64 -20.29
CA ALA A 43 15.48 -7.65 -20.80
C ALA A 43 14.66 -8.82 -20.23
N ILE A 44 15.25 -10.02 -20.16
CA ILE A 44 14.64 -11.19 -19.49
C ILE A 44 14.37 -10.87 -18.01
N ILE A 45 15.34 -10.32 -17.27
CA ILE A 45 15.14 -9.95 -15.86
C ILE A 45 14.05 -8.86 -15.73
N SER A 46 14.00 -7.89 -16.65
CA SER A 46 12.96 -6.86 -16.70
C SER A 46 11.56 -7.40 -17.05
N SER A 47 11.46 -8.59 -17.65
CA SER A 47 10.17 -9.26 -17.84
C SER A 47 9.60 -9.82 -16.52
N PHE A 48 10.45 -10.15 -15.54
CA PHE A 48 10.06 -10.67 -14.24
C PHE A 48 9.81 -9.61 -13.16
N THR A 49 10.35 -8.38 -13.29
CA THR A 49 10.08 -7.27 -12.35
C THR A 49 8.64 -6.79 -12.44
N SER A 50 7.76 -7.49 -11.73
CA SER A 50 6.31 -7.35 -11.82
C SER A 50 5.77 -6.18 -10.99
N THR A 51 6.54 -5.66 -10.03
CA THR A 51 6.15 -4.50 -9.22
C THR A 51 7.14 -3.33 -9.34
N PRO A 52 6.68 -2.09 -9.07
CA PRO A 52 7.54 -0.91 -8.94
C PRO A 52 8.64 -1.05 -7.88
N ARG A 53 8.40 -1.84 -6.82
CA ARG A 53 9.43 -2.20 -5.83
C ARG A 53 10.55 -3.02 -6.46
N ASP A 54 10.23 -4.01 -7.27
CA ASP A 54 11.22 -4.92 -7.86
C ASP A 54 12.12 -4.16 -8.83
N ALA A 55 11.54 -3.33 -9.71
CA ALA A 55 12.31 -2.47 -10.61
C ALA A 55 13.17 -1.45 -9.84
N PHE A 56 12.65 -0.84 -8.77
CA PHE A 56 13.43 0.07 -7.93
C PHE A 56 14.60 -0.62 -7.23
N LEU A 57 14.43 -1.85 -6.75
CA LEU A 57 15.51 -2.62 -6.12
C LEU A 57 16.52 -3.15 -7.15
N ALA A 58 16.06 -3.61 -8.31
CA ALA A 58 16.92 -4.02 -9.42
C ALA A 58 17.83 -2.86 -9.87
N ALA A 59 17.30 -1.65 -9.97
CA ALA A 59 18.06 -0.43 -10.30
C ALA A 59 19.19 -0.06 -9.31
N LEU A 60 19.31 -0.75 -8.17
CA LEU A 60 20.38 -0.56 -7.17
C LEU A 60 21.47 -1.64 -7.23
N VAL A 61 21.31 -2.68 -8.06
CA VAL A 61 22.25 -3.83 -8.12
C VAL A 61 23.57 -3.46 -8.83
N SER A 62 23.49 -2.70 -9.92
CA SER A 62 24.65 -2.35 -10.76
C SER A 62 24.38 -1.07 -11.57
N LYS A 63 25.37 -0.55 -12.29
CA LYS A 63 25.20 0.59 -13.21
C LYS A 63 24.38 0.22 -14.44
N SER A 64 24.65 -0.93 -15.07
CA SER A 64 23.89 -1.43 -16.23
C SER A 64 22.42 -1.67 -15.86
N PHE A 65 22.16 -2.28 -14.70
CA PHE A 65 20.81 -2.35 -14.12
C PHE A 65 20.23 -0.95 -13.84
N GLY A 66 21.02 -0.04 -13.28
CA GLY A 66 20.63 1.34 -13.02
C GLY A 66 20.20 2.11 -14.26
N LEU A 67 20.77 1.83 -15.43
CA LEU A 67 20.31 2.41 -16.70
C LEU A 67 19.00 1.77 -17.16
N GLN A 68 18.94 0.44 -17.21
CA GLN A 68 17.77 -0.31 -17.71
C GLN A 68 16.51 -0.06 -16.87
N PHE A 69 16.60 -0.23 -15.55
CA PHE A 69 15.45 -0.18 -14.63
C PHE A 69 15.00 1.23 -14.23
N ASN A 70 15.75 2.27 -14.61
CA ASN A 70 15.30 3.66 -14.51
C ASN A 70 14.73 4.21 -15.83
N SER A 71 14.73 3.43 -16.91
CA SER A 71 14.19 3.84 -18.21
C SER A 71 12.66 4.00 -18.19
N ASP A 72 12.15 4.97 -18.94
CA ASP A 72 10.72 5.22 -19.05
C ASP A 72 9.94 4.02 -19.62
N SER A 73 10.57 3.19 -20.46
CA SER A 73 10.01 1.93 -21.00
C SER A 73 9.71 0.89 -19.92
N VAL A 74 10.39 0.95 -18.76
CA VAL A 74 10.06 0.14 -17.58
C VAL A 74 8.95 0.80 -16.77
N TRP A 75 9.07 2.09 -16.46
CA TRP A 75 8.13 2.78 -15.58
C TRP A 75 6.74 3.00 -16.20
N GLU A 76 6.63 3.04 -17.53
CA GLU A 76 5.35 3.03 -18.26
C GLU A 76 4.44 1.87 -17.88
N LYS A 77 5.01 0.67 -17.68
CA LYS A 77 4.28 -0.56 -17.30
C LYS A 77 3.60 -0.43 -15.93
N PHE A 78 4.06 0.51 -15.10
CA PHE A 78 3.57 0.76 -13.75
C PHE A 78 2.62 1.96 -13.65
N LEU A 79 2.45 2.73 -14.72
CA LEU A 79 1.51 3.84 -14.73
C LEU A 79 0.06 3.32 -14.80
N PRO A 80 -0.87 3.93 -14.05
CA PRO A 80 -2.29 3.63 -14.18
C PRO A 80 -2.79 4.18 -15.54
N PRO A 81 -3.95 3.71 -16.05
CA PRO A 81 -4.44 4.15 -17.35
C PRO A 81 -4.68 5.67 -17.42
N PRO A 82 -4.70 6.28 -18.63
CA PRO A 82 -4.68 7.74 -18.78
C PRO A 82 -5.87 8.48 -18.14
N ASP A 83 -7.01 7.81 -17.95
CA ASP A 83 -8.16 8.35 -17.22
C ASP A 83 -7.81 8.69 -15.77
N TYR A 84 -7.06 7.82 -15.09
CA TYR A 84 -6.58 8.02 -13.73
C TYR A 84 -5.49 9.09 -13.66
N VAL A 85 -4.59 9.15 -14.65
CA VAL A 85 -3.58 10.21 -14.74
C VAL A 85 -4.24 11.59 -14.94
N SER A 86 -5.35 11.65 -15.68
CA SER A 86 -6.11 12.90 -15.88
C SER A 86 -6.73 13.50 -14.61
N LEU A 87 -6.82 12.72 -13.53
CA LEU A 87 -7.28 13.18 -12.21
C LEU A 87 -6.23 14.05 -11.48
N LEU A 88 -4.97 14.04 -11.92
CA LEU A 88 -3.92 14.88 -11.33
C LEU A 88 -4.17 16.39 -11.60
N PRO A 89 -3.69 17.28 -10.71
CA PRO A 89 -3.61 18.71 -11.02
C PRO A 89 -2.74 18.96 -12.26
N LYS A 90 -3.34 19.55 -13.30
CA LYS A 90 -2.72 19.78 -14.63
C LYS A 90 -1.52 20.75 -14.64
N SER A 91 -1.09 21.26 -13.48
CA SER A 91 0.02 22.21 -13.34
C SER A 91 1.39 21.56 -13.17
N ARG A 92 1.48 20.23 -13.02
CA ARG A 92 2.74 19.51 -12.89
C ARG A 92 3.22 19.00 -14.26
N VAL A 93 4.40 19.46 -14.67
CA VAL A 93 5.21 18.85 -15.74
C VAL A 93 6.19 17.88 -15.06
N PHE A 94 6.42 16.71 -15.65
CA PHE A 94 7.31 15.68 -15.13
C PHE A 94 8.43 15.41 -16.14
N SER A 95 9.65 15.17 -15.64
CA SER A 95 10.85 14.88 -16.44
C SER A 95 10.96 13.42 -16.87
N SER A 96 10.21 12.51 -16.22
CA SER A 96 10.20 11.07 -16.50
C SER A 96 8.90 10.40 -16.04
N LYS A 97 8.58 9.23 -16.60
CA LYS A 97 7.49 8.36 -16.14
C LYS A 97 7.74 7.85 -14.71
N LYS A 98 9.01 7.70 -14.32
CA LYS A 98 9.42 7.40 -12.93
C LYS A 98 9.03 8.51 -11.96
N GLU A 99 9.25 9.78 -12.32
CA GLU A 99 8.85 10.93 -11.50
C GLU A 99 7.32 11.02 -11.39
N LEU A 100 6.61 10.88 -12.52
CA LEU A 100 5.14 10.83 -12.56
C LEU A 100 4.59 9.72 -11.66
N TYR A 101 5.17 8.52 -11.67
CA TYR A 101 4.77 7.42 -10.78
C TYR A 101 4.92 7.80 -9.30
N PHE A 102 6.02 8.42 -8.90
CA PHE A 102 6.18 8.84 -7.50
C PHE A 102 5.27 10.01 -7.12
N ALA A 103 5.00 10.96 -8.02
CA ALA A 103 4.00 12.00 -7.82
C ALA A 103 2.57 11.44 -7.70
N LEU A 104 2.28 10.29 -8.33
CA LEU A 104 1.04 9.53 -8.16
C LEU A 104 1.00 8.72 -6.85
N CYS A 105 2.11 8.54 -6.14
CA CYS A 105 2.13 7.87 -4.82
C CYS A 105 1.71 8.81 -3.67
N ASP A 106 1.82 10.12 -3.87
CA ASP A 106 1.35 11.13 -2.92
C ASP A 106 -0.19 11.25 -2.98
N PRO A 107 -0.89 11.53 -1.86
CA PRO A 107 -2.34 11.74 -1.89
C PRO A 107 -2.72 13.02 -2.64
N PHE A 108 -3.60 12.89 -3.65
CA PHE A 108 -4.23 14.03 -4.32
C PHE A 108 -5.77 13.93 -4.25
N PRO A 109 -6.50 15.05 -4.14
CA PRO A 109 -7.96 15.05 -4.26
C PRO A 109 -8.40 14.97 -5.73
N ASN A 110 -9.59 14.46 -5.99
CA ASN A 110 -10.22 14.53 -7.31
C ASN A 110 -10.91 15.89 -7.54
N HIS A 111 -11.32 16.17 -8.78
CA HIS A 111 -11.90 17.46 -9.19
C HIS A 111 -13.16 17.94 -8.43
N ASN A 112 -13.78 17.11 -7.59
CA ASN A 112 -14.92 17.51 -6.75
C ASN A 112 -14.63 17.46 -5.24
N GLY A 113 -13.37 17.28 -4.83
CA GLY A 113 -12.93 17.29 -3.43
C GLY A 113 -13.49 16.17 -2.54
N LYS A 114 -14.26 15.22 -3.11
CA LYS A 114 -14.98 14.20 -2.32
C LYS A 114 -14.25 12.86 -2.22
N MET A 115 -13.18 12.66 -2.98
CA MET A 115 -12.34 11.46 -2.91
C MET A 115 -10.87 11.84 -3.06
N SER A 116 -9.98 11.13 -2.35
CA SER A 116 -8.53 11.24 -2.53
C SER A 116 -7.98 9.94 -3.14
N PHE A 117 -7.02 10.10 -4.03
CA PHE A 117 -6.38 9.03 -4.81
C PHE A 117 -4.87 9.05 -4.58
N ARG A 118 -4.25 7.88 -4.67
CA ARG A 118 -2.81 7.65 -4.81
C ARG A 118 -2.54 6.21 -5.21
N LEU A 119 -1.34 5.90 -5.65
CA LEU A 119 -0.85 4.53 -5.77
C LEU A 119 -0.27 4.06 -4.43
N ASP A 120 -0.31 2.76 -4.17
CA ASP A 120 0.63 2.15 -3.23
C ASP A 120 2.03 2.12 -3.87
N LYS A 121 3.02 2.69 -3.16
CA LYS A 121 4.38 2.89 -3.68
C LYS A 121 5.09 1.58 -4.03
N ALA A 122 4.77 0.48 -3.34
CA ALA A 122 5.42 -0.82 -3.54
C ALA A 122 4.81 -1.62 -4.71
N SER A 123 3.49 -1.70 -4.75
CA SER A 123 2.75 -2.60 -5.65
C SER A 123 2.14 -1.92 -6.89
N GLY A 124 2.14 -0.58 -6.95
CA GLY A 124 1.48 0.19 -8.01
C GLY A 124 -0.06 0.12 -7.99
N LYS A 125 -0.65 -0.58 -7.00
CA LYS A 125 -2.10 -0.77 -6.90
C LYS A 125 -2.79 0.50 -6.38
N LYS A 126 -4.00 0.80 -6.88
CA LYS A 126 -4.74 2.03 -6.55
C LYS A 126 -5.18 2.04 -5.07
N CYS A 127 -4.81 3.08 -4.33
CA CYS A 127 -5.42 3.44 -3.05
C CYS A 127 -6.50 4.51 -3.27
N VAL A 128 -7.59 4.47 -2.50
CA VAL A 128 -8.69 5.45 -2.58
C VAL A 128 -9.17 5.79 -1.17
N MET A 129 -9.42 7.07 -0.89
CA MET A 129 -10.23 7.50 0.27
C MET A 129 -11.54 8.12 -0.20
N LEU A 130 -12.65 7.70 0.42
CA LEU A 130 -13.91 8.44 0.41
C LEU A 130 -13.88 9.47 1.53
N SER A 131 -13.94 10.77 1.22
CA SER A 131 -14.05 11.84 2.22
C SER A 131 -15.33 11.69 3.06
N ALA A 132 -15.37 12.29 4.25
CA ALA A 132 -16.61 12.42 5.01
C ALA A 132 -17.76 13.07 4.19
N LYS A 133 -17.47 14.01 3.28
CA LYS A 133 -18.46 14.62 2.34
C LYS A 133 -19.01 13.66 1.27
N LYS A 134 -18.50 12.41 1.23
CA LYS A 134 -18.95 11.32 0.35
C LYS A 134 -19.64 10.18 1.12
N LEU A 135 -19.63 10.22 2.45
CA LEU A 135 -20.29 9.24 3.32
C LEU A 135 -21.70 9.71 3.70
N LEU A 136 -22.59 8.75 3.95
CA LEU A 136 -23.87 8.99 4.62
C LEU A 136 -23.61 8.93 6.14
N ILE A 137 -23.58 10.09 6.79
CA ILE A 137 -23.34 10.22 8.23
C ILE A 137 -24.65 10.67 8.91
N SER A 138 -25.11 9.89 9.89
CA SER A 138 -26.37 10.16 10.60
C SER A 138 -26.36 11.54 11.26
N ARG A 139 -27.39 12.35 10.98
CA ARG A 139 -27.63 13.67 11.59
C ARG A 139 -26.55 14.74 11.28
N VAL A 140 -25.65 14.52 10.30
CA VAL A 140 -24.47 15.38 10.00
C VAL A 140 -24.77 16.81 9.51
N VAL A 141 -26.02 17.08 9.12
CA VAL A 141 -26.48 18.43 8.70
C VAL A 141 -26.91 19.28 9.92
N ASN A 142 -27.12 18.67 11.09
CA ASN A 142 -27.63 19.36 12.27
C ASN A 142 -26.46 19.86 13.16
N PRO A 143 -26.29 21.19 13.33
CA PRO A 143 -25.16 21.78 14.04
C PRO A 143 -25.14 21.54 15.55
N LYS A 144 -26.17 20.89 16.13
CA LYS A 144 -26.15 20.42 17.51
C LYS A 144 -25.31 19.14 17.69
N TYR A 145 -25.19 18.34 16.63
CA TYR A 145 -24.55 17.02 16.67
C TYR A 145 -23.17 17.04 15.99
N TRP A 146 -23.03 17.77 14.89
CA TRP A 146 -21.82 17.79 14.06
C TRP A 146 -21.48 19.21 13.59
N LYS A 147 -20.19 19.51 13.48
CA LYS A 147 -19.66 20.78 12.98
C LYS A 147 -18.64 20.51 11.88
N TRP A 148 -18.79 21.13 10.71
CA TRP A 148 -17.77 21.09 9.67
C TRP A 148 -16.64 22.06 10.00
N ILE A 149 -15.39 21.59 9.91
CA ILE A 149 -14.18 22.35 10.22
C ILE A 149 -13.08 22.06 9.20
N SER A 150 -12.29 23.08 8.86
CA SER A 150 -11.05 22.93 8.10
C SER A 150 -9.89 22.63 9.05
N ILE A 151 -9.01 21.70 8.66
CA ILE A 151 -7.84 21.28 9.43
C ILE A 151 -6.64 21.24 8.46
N PRO A 152 -5.52 21.93 8.74
CA PRO A 152 -4.35 21.98 7.84
C PRO A 152 -3.78 20.60 7.47
N GLU A 153 -3.88 19.63 8.37
CA GLU A 153 -3.42 18.26 8.20
C GLU A 153 -4.42 17.36 7.42
N SER A 154 -5.58 17.87 6.99
CA SER A 154 -6.57 17.11 6.22
C SER A 154 -6.33 17.17 4.71
N ARG A 155 -6.64 16.08 4.01
CA ARG A 155 -6.67 16.04 2.53
C ARG A 155 -7.93 16.66 1.90
N PHE A 156 -8.86 17.16 2.71
CA PHE A 156 -10.13 17.73 2.26
C PHE A 156 -10.44 19.05 2.98
N ASP A 157 -11.07 19.99 2.27
CA ASP A 157 -11.29 21.37 2.73
C ASP A 157 -12.07 21.46 4.06
N GLU A 158 -12.97 20.51 4.32
CA GLU A 158 -13.68 20.39 5.59
C GLU A 158 -13.94 18.93 5.97
N VAL A 159 -13.83 18.65 7.27
CA VAL A 159 -14.17 17.38 7.93
C VAL A 159 -15.17 17.62 9.06
N PRO A 160 -16.05 16.65 9.40
CA PRO A 160 -17.01 16.81 10.49
C PRO A 160 -16.37 16.43 11.84
N GLU A 161 -16.42 17.37 12.77
CA GLU A 161 -16.24 17.19 14.21
C GLU A 161 -17.56 16.74 14.83
N LEU A 162 -17.54 15.64 15.59
CA LEU A 162 -18.65 15.19 16.42
C LEU A 162 -18.70 16.04 17.70
N LEU A 163 -19.75 16.84 17.87
CA LEU A 163 -19.91 17.68 19.06
C LEU A 163 -20.42 16.88 20.25
N ASN A 164 -21.60 16.25 20.10
CA ASN A 164 -22.27 15.50 21.16
C ASN A 164 -23.42 14.66 20.58
N ILE A 165 -23.32 13.33 20.52
CA ILE A 165 -24.41 12.44 20.04
C ILE A 165 -24.59 11.20 20.93
N ASP A 166 -25.81 10.66 20.96
CA ASP A 166 -26.15 9.43 21.67
C ASP A 166 -25.70 8.16 20.90
N SER A 167 -25.98 8.12 19.60
CA SER A 167 -25.46 7.10 18.67
C SER A 167 -25.38 7.61 17.23
N PHE A 168 -24.50 6.99 16.43
CA PHE A 168 -24.28 7.36 15.03
C PHE A 168 -24.16 6.15 14.09
N ASP A 169 -24.47 6.39 12.82
CA ASP A 169 -24.33 5.46 11.70
C ASP A 169 -23.60 6.17 10.57
N ILE A 170 -22.47 5.61 10.14
CA ILE A 170 -21.65 6.08 9.01
C ILE A 170 -21.69 4.98 7.95
N ARG A 171 -22.12 5.31 6.73
CA ARG A 171 -22.12 4.38 5.59
C ARG A 171 -21.42 4.97 4.38
N GLY A 172 -20.75 4.12 3.61
CA GLY A 172 -20.11 4.50 2.35
C GLY A 172 -20.29 3.42 1.29
N VAL A 173 -20.18 3.83 0.03
CA VAL A 173 -20.24 2.93 -1.13
C VAL A 173 -19.08 3.27 -2.07
N LEU A 174 -18.28 2.26 -2.39
CA LEU A 174 -17.17 2.32 -3.33
C LEU A 174 -17.50 1.45 -4.55
N ASN A 175 -17.21 1.94 -5.76
CA ASN A 175 -17.34 1.18 -7.00
C ASN A 175 -16.00 0.52 -7.36
N THR A 176 -16.00 -0.72 -7.86
CA THR A 176 -14.75 -1.48 -8.11
C THR A 176 -13.84 -0.93 -9.21
N ARG A 177 -14.30 -0.08 -10.16
CA ARG A 177 -13.42 0.47 -11.24
C ARG A 177 -12.32 1.39 -10.74
N ILE A 178 -12.55 2.06 -9.62
CA ILE A 178 -11.62 3.07 -9.10
C ILE A 178 -10.54 2.47 -8.18
N ILE A 179 -10.61 1.17 -7.91
CA ILE A 179 -9.56 0.35 -7.27
C ILE A 179 -8.99 -0.68 -8.26
N SER A 180 -7.90 -1.36 -7.91
CA SER A 180 -7.25 -2.35 -8.79
C SER A 180 -7.96 -3.71 -8.73
N PRO A 181 -8.17 -4.41 -9.85
CA PRO A 181 -8.63 -5.81 -9.87
C PRO A 181 -7.52 -6.78 -9.43
N GLY A 182 -7.87 -8.05 -9.22
CA GLY A 182 -6.96 -9.09 -8.73
C GLY A 182 -6.17 -8.67 -7.48
N THR A 183 -6.82 -8.03 -6.51
CA THR A 183 -6.14 -7.36 -5.38
C THR A 183 -6.91 -7.51 -4.07
N HIS A 184 -6.23 -7.97 -3.01
CA HIS A 184 -6.78 -7.93 -1.65
C HIS A 184 -6.70 -6.52 -1.09
N TYR A 185 -7.81 -6.05 -0.51
CA TYR A 185 -7.93 -4.72 0.08
C TYR A 185 -8.27 -4.81 1.56
N SER A 186 -7.72 -3.87 2.32
CA SER A 186 -8.12 -3.56 3.69
C SER A 186 -8.79 -2.17 3.73
N ALA A 187 -9.95 -2.09 4.37
CA ALA A 187 -10.69 -0.83 4.58
C ALA A 187 -10.44 -0.28 5.99
N TYR A 188 -10.31 1.03 6.13
CA TYR A 188 -10.01 1.73 7.39
C TYR A 188 -10.84 3.00 7.52
N ILE A 189 -11.44 3.24 8.69
CA ILE A 189 -11.91 4.60 9.03
C ILE A 189 -10.71 5.40 9.54
N VAL A 190 -10.52 6.61 9.00
CA VAL A 190 -9.41 7.51 9.34
C VAL A 190 -9.99 8.73 10.06
N TYR A 191 -9.44 9.02 11.24
CA TYR A 191 -10.03 9.93 12.21
C TYR A 191 -8.97 10.60 13.10
N THR A 192 -9.32 11.70 13.73
CA THR A 192 -8.54 12.31 14.82
C THR A 192 -9.44 12.64 16.01
N LYS A 193 -8.86 13.17 17.09
CA LYS A 193 -9.53 13.43 18.38
C LYS A 193 -9.28 14.86 18.83
N THR A 194 -10.29 15.49 19.42
CA THR A 194 -10.12 16.73 20.17
C THR A 194 -9.79 16.46 21.64
N SER A 195 -9.47 17.51 22.40
CA SER A 195 -9.33 17.50 23.85
C SER A 195 -10.55 16.97 24.62
N HIS A 196 -11.72 16.93 23.99
CA HIS A 196 -13.00 16.55 24.59
C HIS A 196 -13.53 15.20 24.07
N PHE A 197 -12.64 14.34 23.55
CA PHE A 197 -12.99 13.02 23.06
C PHE A 197 -13.51 12.10 24.18
N ASN A 198 -14.78 11.68 24.10
CA ASN A 198 -15.45 10.90 25.15
C ASN A 198 -16.56 9.98 24.63
N GLY A 199 -16.99 8.99 25.43
CA GLY A 199 -18.13 8.09 25.18
C GLY A 199 -17.81 6.81 24.39
N PHE A 200 -16.58 6.67 23.91
CA PHE A 200 -16.11 5.58 23.04
C PHE A 200 -15.40 4.43 23.78
N GLN A 201 -15.16 4.56 25.09
CA GLN A 201 -14.37 3.61 25.88
C GLN A 201 -15.11 2.29 26.12
N THR A 202 -16.44 2.36 26.26
CA THR A 202 -17.33 1.23 26.61
C THR A 202 -18.34 0.88 25.53
N SER A 203 -18.57 1.77 24.56
CA SER A 203 -19.54 1.59 23.48
C SER A 203 -18.95 0.74 22.35
N PRO A 204 -19.47 -0.47 22.05
CA PRO A 204 -18.96 -1.29 20.97
C PRO A 204 -19.36 -0.69 19.61
N ILE A 205 -18.36 -0.33 18.79
CA ILE A 205 -18.57 0.21 17.45
C ILE A 205 -18.47 -0.96 16.46
N GLN A 206 -19.59 -1.32 15.84
CA GLN A 206 -19.65 -2.36 14.81
C GLN A 206 -19.21 -1.77 13.47
N ALA A 207 -18.10 -2.25 12.93
CA ALA A 207 -17.64 -1.93 11.58
C ALA A 207 -17.93 -3.09 10.62
N GLY A 208 -18.03 -2.81 9.33
CA GLY A 208 -18.09 -3.86 8.32
C GLY A 208 -17.80 -3.40 6.90
N VAL A 209 -17.37 -4.35 6.06
CA VAL A 209 -17.07 -4.15 4.64
C VAL A 209 -17.44 -5.40 3.83
N GLY A 210 -17.92 -5.21 2.61
CA GLY A 210 -18.14 -6.30 1.66
C GLY A 210 -19.00 -5.90 0.46
N PHE A 211 -19.19 -6.84 -0.47
CA PHE A 211 -19.97 -6.61 -1.68
C PHE A 211 -21.47 -6.57 -1.38
N GLN A 212 -22.18 -5.60 -1.97
CA GLN A 212 -23.63 -5.46 -1.82
C GLN A 212 -24.42 -6.75 -2.13
N ARG A 213 -23.90 -7.61 -3.01
CA ARG A 213 -24.49 -8.90 -3.43
C ARG A 213 -24.16 -10.09 -2.52
N HIS A 214 -23.13 -10.01 -1.68
CA HIS A 214 -22.61 -11.14 -0.90
C HIS A 214 -22.54 -10.86 0.61
N GLY A 215 -23.14 -9.75 1.04
CA GLY A 215 -23.12 -9.31 2.43
C GLY A 215 -21.80 -8.62 2.82
N MET A 216 -21.69 -8.30 4.10
CA MET A 216 -20.54 -7.60 4.66
C MET A 216 -19.94 -8.43 5.79
N SER A 217 -18.63 -8.62 5.74
CA SER A 217 -17.89 -9.06 6.93
C SER A 217 -18.02 -7.98 8.00
N LYS A 218 -18.22 -8.38 9.25
CA LYS A 218 -18.46 -7.49 10.39
C LYS A 218 -17.44 -7.76 11.49
N THR A 219 -17.02 -6.69 12.15
CA THR A 219 -16.10 -6.73 13.29
C THR A 219 -16.46 -5.64 14.30
N PHE A 220 -15.83 -5.64 15.46
CA PHE A 220 -15.90 -4.54 16.41
C PHE A 220 -14.57 -3.78 16.43
N ILE A 221 -14.66 -2.46 16.29
CA ILE A 221 -13.50 -1.56 16.35
C ILE A 221 -13.57 -0.70 17.61
N ARG A 222 -12.43 -0.12 17.96
CA ARG A 222 -12.32 0.95 18.96
C ARG A 222 -11.59 2.14 18.35
N PHE A 223 -11.94 3.32 18.83
CA PHE A 223 -11.26 4.57 18.48
C PHE A 223 -10.09 4.84 19.44
N ASP A 224 -9.23 3.84 19.65
CA ASP A 224 -8.04 3.83 20.52
C ASP A 224 -6.73 3.58 19.74
N SER A 225 -6.82 3.62 18.41
CA SER A 225 -5.84 3.04 17.49
C SER A 225 -4.55 3.88 17.32
N LYS A 226 -3.50 3.25 16.79
CA LYS A 226 -2.18 3.87 16.61
C LYS A 226 -2.22 5.07 15.65
N LYS A 227 -1.47 6.13 16.00
CA LYS A 227 -1.24 7.31 15.15
C LYS A 227 -0.37 6.97 13.93
N ARG A 228 -0.78 7.44 12.76
CA ARG A 228 -0.12 7.36 11.45
C ARG A 228 1.03 8.37 11.34
N LYS A 229 1.83 8.29 10.27
CA LYS A 229 2.91 9.25 9.95
C LYS A 229 2.38 10.65 9.61
N ASP A 230 1.18 10.73 9.04
CA ASP A 230 0.47 11.98 8.69
C ASP A 230 -0.29 12.59 9.87
N GLY A 231 -0.16 12.03 11.08
CA GLY A 231 -0.78 12.55 12.29
C GLY A 231 -2.21 12.06 12.55
N TRP A 232 -2.88 11.45 11.58
CA TRP A 232 -4.22 10.87 11.79
C TRP A 232 -4.14 9.54 12.56
N MET A 233 -5.28 9.05 13.06
CA MET A 233 -5.44 7.68 13.57
C MET A 233 -6.31 6.87 12.60
N GLU A 234 -6.19 5.54 12.62
CA GLU A 234 -6.95 4.65 11.75
C GLU A 234 -7.40 3.38 12.45
N ALA A 235 -8.65 2.99 12.23
CA ALA A 235 -9.22 1.73 12.72
C ALA A 235 -9.65 0.86 11.54
N LYS A 236 -9.24 -0.41 11.53
CA LYS A 236 -9.50 -1.34 10.43
C LYS A 236 -10.95 -1.82 10.45
N ILE A 237 -11.70 -1.52 9.38
CA ILE A 237 -13.09 -1.93 9.16
C ILE A 237 -13.16 -3.42 8.76
N GLY A 238 -12.21 -3.89 7.96
CA GLY A 238 -12.13 -5.30 7.54
C GLY A 238 -11.32 -5.50 6.26
N ASP A 239 -11.39 -6.71 5.71
CA ASP A 239 -10.72 -7.14 4.47
C ASP A 239 -11.75 -7.60 3.43
N PHE A 240 -11.42 -7.43 2.15
CA PHE A 240 -12.14 -8.03 1.01
C PHE A 240 -11.16 -8.31 -0.14
N TYR A 241 -11.58 -9.11 -1.12
CA TYR A 241 -10.84 -9.33 -2.37
C TYR A 241 -11.58 -8.66 -3.52
N ASN A 242 -10.91 -7.83 -4.31
CA ASN A 242 -11.47 -7.31 -5.55
C ASN A 242 -11.00 -8.19 -6.71
N GLU A 243 -11.84 -9.13 -7.12
CA GLU A 243 -11.60 -9.95 -8.31
C GLU A 243 -11.50 -9.10 -9.57
N GLY A 244 -12.37 -8.07 -9.70
CA GLY A 244 -12.57 -7.33 -10.94
C GLY A 244 -13.49 -8.07 -11.91
N GLY A 245 -14.65 -8.52 -11.42
CA GLY A 245 -15.60 -9.35 -12.17
C GLY A 245 -16.07 -8.74 -13.49
N LEU A 246 -16.67 -9.59 -14.35
CA LEU A 246 -16.92 -9.42 -15.79
C LEU A 246 -17.34 -8.02 -16.32
N MET A 247 -18.07 -7.23 -15.53
CA MET A 247 -18.51 -5.89 -15.91
C MET A 247 -17.92 -4.76 -15.06
N GLY A 248 -17.22 -5.09 -13.97
CA GLY A 248 -16.58 -4.14 -13.06
C GLY A 248 -17.50 -3.04 -12.53
N PHE A 249 -18.78 -3.34 -12.24
CA PHE A 249 -19.71 -2.35 -11.65
C PHE A 249 -20.04 -2.62 -10.19
N ASP A 250 -19.44 -3.66 -9.60
CA ASP A 250 -19.77 -4.11 -8.25
C ASP A 250 -19.53 -3.02 -7.19
N LEU A 251 -20.44 -2.99 -6.22
CA LEU A 251 -20.46 -1.99 -5.16
C LEU A 251 -20.03 -2.62 -3.84
N ILE A 252 -18.96 -2.08 -3.28
CA ILE A 252 -18.46 -2.40 -1.94
C ILE A 252 -19.12 -1.44 -0.97
N ASN A 253 -19.91 -1.99 -0.06
CA ASN A 253 -20.48 -1.25 1.06
C ASN A 253 -19.48 -1.24 2.21
N VAL A 254 -19.41 -0.11 2.91
CA VAL A 254 -18.73 0.04 4.21
C VAL A 254 -19.68 0.65 5.22
N SER A 255 -19.59 0.21 6.47
CA SER A 255 -20.33 0.78 7.59
C SER A 255 -19.49 0.87 8.85
N VAL A 256 -19.75 1.90 9.65
CA VAL A 256 -19.25 2.07 11.02
C VAL A 256 -20.43 2.58 11.86
N VAL A 257 -20.95 1.73 12.73
CA VAL A 257 -22.22 1.92 13.44
C VAL A 257 -22.01 1.76 14.94
N ASP A 258 -22.43 2.75 15.71
CA ASP A 258 -22.52 2.63 17.16
C ASP A 258 -23.73 1.78 17.54
N VAL A 259 -23.50 0.62 18.16
CA VAL A 259 -24.56 -0.31 18.59
C VAL A 259 -24.78 -0.29 20.10
N ALA A 260 -24.61 0.89 20.72
CA ALA A 260 -24.90 1.14 22.12
C ALA A 260 -26.34 0.73 22.50
N ARG A 261 -26.47 -0.17 23.49
CA ARG A 261 -27.77 -0.68 23.99
C ARG A 261 -28.61 0.38 24.73
N TYR A 262 -27.96 1.43 25.24
CA TYR A 262 -28.55 2.51 26.02
C TYR A 262 -28.03 3.86 25.50
N PRO A 263 -28.54 4.36 24.35
CA PRO A 263 -27.99 5.54 23.67
C PRO A 263 -27.87 6.77 24.59
N HIS A 264 -28.90 7.05 25.39
CA HIS A 264 -28.99 8.27 26.20
C HIS A 264 -28.02 8.34 27.40
N MET A 265 -27.28 7.28 27.72
CA MET A 265 -26.35 7.25 28.86
C MET A 265 -24.87 7.43 28.48
N ASN A 266 -24.51 7.23 27.21
CA ASN A 266 -23.12 7.31 26.72
C ASN A 266 -23.01 8.31 25.57
N MET A 267 -23.11 9.60 25.90
CA MET A 267 -22.90 10.71 24.98
C MET A 267 -21.48 10.71 24.42
N LYS A 268 -21.35 10.91 23.10
CA LYS A 268 -20.09 10.80 22.34
C LYS A 268 -19.72 12.12 21.69
N SER A 269 -18.47 12.53 21.89
CA SER A 269 -17.94 13.85 21.52
C SER A 269 -16.49 13.75 21.04
N GLY A 270 -16.00 14.78 20.34
CA GLY A 270 -14.60 15.01 20.03
C GLY A 270 -13.96 14.05 19.02
N LEU A 271 -14.75 13.29 18.24
CA LEU A 271 -14.28 12.50 17.12
C LEU A 271 -14.34 13.33 15.83
N ILE A 272 -13.23 13.46 15.11
CA ILE A 272 -13.16 14.11 13.79
C ILE A 272 -12.87 13.06 12.73
N ILE A 273 -13.59 13.05 11.61
CA ILE A 273 -13.51 11.98 10.60
C ILE A 273 -12.95 12.53 9.29
N GLU A 274 -11.79 12.04 8.82
CA GLU A 274 -11.29 12.38 7.47
C GLU A 274 -12.14 11.65 6.41
N GLY A 275 -12.34 10.35 6.62
CA GLY A 275 -13.03 9.50 5.66
C GLY A 275 -12.78 8.01 5.88
N ILE A 276 -12.99 7.23 4.82
CA ILE A 276 -12.68 5.78 4.79
C ILE A 276 -11.65 5.51 3.69
N GLU A 277 -10.47 5.02 4.07
CA GLU A 277 -9.37 4.63 3.17
C GLU A 277 -9.43 3.15 2.80
N PHE A 278 -9.33 2.86 1.52
CA PHE A 278 -9.21 1.54 0.92
C PHE A 278 -7.79 1.40 0.38
N ARG A 279 -7.01 0.51 0.99
CA ARG A 279 -5.61 0.26 0.64
C ARG A 279 -5.42 -1.19 0.23
N PRO A 280 -4.54 -1.49 -0.76
CA PRO A 280 -4.02 -2.83 -0.95
C PRO A 280 -3.51 -3.37 0.39
N LYS A 281 -3.81 -4.64 0.67
CA LYS A 281 -3.27 -5.36 1.82
C LYS A 281 -1.88 -5.85 1.46
N ASP A 282 -0.88 -5.59 2.31
CA ASP A 282 0.49 -6.08 2.11
C ASP A 282 0.49 -7.59 1.86
N SER A 283 0.87 -8.00 0.65
CA SER A 283 1.32 -9.37 0.37
C SER A 283 2.75 -9.51 0.93
N ARG A 284 2.83 -10.01 2.16
CA ARG A 284 4.06 -10.52 2.77
C ARG A 284 4.31 -11.95 2.32
#